data_AF-W2SIP6-F1
#
_entry.id   AF-W2SIP6-F1
#
_cell.length_a   1.000
_cell.length_b   1.000
_cell.length_c   1.000
_cell.angle_alpha   90.00
_cell.angle_beta   90.00
_cell.angle_gamma   90.00
#
_symmetry.space_group_name_H-M   'P 1'
#
loop_
_entity.id
_entity.type
_entity.pdbx_description
1 polymer ?
#
loop_
_entity_poly.entity_id
_entity_poly.type
_entity_poly.pdbx_seq_one_letter_code
_entity_poly.pdbx_strand_id
1 'polypeptide(L)'
;MDNIDEEYDRLVEHLRDCAKKAESSKTTKRRLSLETLELIHQRGAARAAGNQELTAVLARLCRKAIKEDLKERRAEVTDLHEGLPILAVIFHFILATTYTADSGKAA
;
A
#
# COMPACT_ATOMS: atom_id res chain seq x y z
N MET A 1 35.87 -15.17 -5.26
CA MET A 1 34.94 -15.33 -6.40
C MET A 1 33.60 -15.56 -5.76
N ASP A 2 32.83 -14.50 -5.59
CA ASP A 2 31.50 -14.63 -5.01
C ASP A 2 30.68 -15.44 -6.02
N ASN A 3 30.23 -16.61 -5.59
CA ASN A 3 29.65 -17.62 -6.46
C ASN A 3 28.30 -17.09 -6.95
N ILE A 4 28.04 -17.18 -8.26
CA ILE A 4 26.83 -16.67 -8.90
C ILE A 4 25.56 -17.22 -8.23
N ASP A 5 25.63 -18.44 -7.66
CA ASP A 5 24.52 -19.04 -6.92
C ASP A 5 24.19 -18.28 -5.62
N GLU A 6 25.17 -17.68 -4.94
CA GLU A 6 24.95 -17.03 -3.64
C GLU A 6 24.31 -15.64 -3.80
N GLU A 7 24.65 -14.93 -4.89
CA GLU A 7 23.92 -13.72 -5.31
C GLU A 7 22.47 -14.05 -5.72
N TYR A 8 22.26 -15.22 -6.35
CA TYR A 8 20.93 -15.68 -6.76
C TYR A 8 20.07 -16.06 -5.55
N ASP A 9 20.63 -16.80 -4.59
CA ASP A 9 19.92 -17.19 -3.37
C ASP A 9 19.54 -15.96 -2.54
N ARG A 10 20.45 -14.98 -2.39
CA ARG A 10 20.15 -13.71 -1.70
C ARG A 10 19.06 -12.90 -2.41
N LEU A 11 19.05 -12.90 -3.75
CA LEU A 11 18.01 -12.25 -4.54
C LEU A 11 16.65 -12.93 -4.35
N VAL A 12 16.62 -14.26 -4.35
CA VAL A 12 15.40 -15.04 -4.15
C VAL A 12 14.82 -14.82 -2.75
N GLU A 13 15.66 -14.80 -1.71
CA GLU A 13 15.22 -14.49 -0.34
C GLU A 13 14.66 -13.06 -0.25
N HIS A 14 15.35 -12.08 -0.85
CA HIS A 14 14.89 -10.71 -0.85
C HIS A 14 13.55 -10.54 -1.58
N LEU A 15 13.37 -11.21 -2.72
CA LEU A 15 12.11 -11.24 -3.46
C LEU A 15 10.99 -11.93 -2.66
N ARG A 16 11.30 -12.96 -1.88
CA ARG A 16 10.34 -13.67 -1.02
C ARG A 16 9.86 -12.81 0.15
N ASP A 17 10.76 -12.12 0.81
CA ASP A 17 10.43 -11.16 1.88
C ASP A 17 9.62 -9.98 1.32
N CYS A 18 9.99 -9.52 0.14
CA CYS A 18 9.25 -8.51 -0.62
C CYS A 18 7.82 -8.97 -0.98
N ALA A 19 7.66 -10.20 -1.48
CA ALA A 19 6.35 -10.77 -1.79
C ALA A 19 5.49 -10.92 -0.52
N LYS A 20 6.07 -11.39 0.59
CA LYS A 20 5.39 -11.54 1.89
C LYS A 20 4.90 -10.20 2.45
N LYS A 21 5.70 -9.12 2.27
CA LYS A 21 5.31 -7.73 2.59
C LYS A 21 4.22 -7.19 1.65
N ALA A 22 4.25 -7.56 0.36
CA ALA A 22 3.21 -7.17 -0.60
C ALA A 22 1.88 -7.89 -0.36
N GLU A 23 1.92 -9.15 0.09
CA GLU A 23 0.74 -9.94 0.46
C GLU A 23 0.06 -9.43 1.73
N SER A 24 0.83 -8.99 2.73
CA SER A 24 0.26 -8.34 3.92
C SER A 24 -0.35 -6.97 3.60
N SER A 25 0.15 -6.28 2.57
CA SER A 25 -0.43 -5.02 2.05
C SER A 25 -1.75 -5.24 1.29
N LYS A 26 -1.86 -6.33 0.51
CA LYS A 26 -3.07 -6.66 -0.26
C LYS A 26 -4.25 -7.11 0.62
N THR A 27 -4.01 -7.49 1.87
CA THR A 27 -5.03 -8.09 2.75
C THR A 27 -5.52 -7.19 3.87
N THR A 28 -5.10 -5.92 3.94
CA THR A 28 -5.62 -4.98 4.95
C THR A 28 -7.05 -4.56 4.61
N LYS A 29 -8.01 -5.43 4.92
CA LYS A 29 -9.44 -5.12 5.05
C LYS A 29 -9.54 -3.81 5.83
N ARG A 30 -9.87 -2.75 5.11
CA ARG A 30 -9.72 -1.36 5.52
C ARG A 30 -10.82 -1.00 6.52
N ARG A 31 -10.74 -1.53 7.74
CA ARG A 31 -11.64 -1.15 8.83
C ARG A 31 -11.28 0.27 9.27
N LEU A 32 -12.30 1.12 9.35
CA LEU A 32 -12.22 2.43 9.98
C LEU A 32 -12.16 2.24 11.50
N SER A 33 -11.62 3.20 12.23
CA SER A 33 -11.73 3.23 13.69
C SER A 33 -13.18 3.12 14.17
N LEU A 34 -13.35 2.58 15.39
CA LEU A 34 -14.66 2.41 16.02
C LEU A 34 -15.38 3.76 16.16
N GLU A 35 -14.67 4.80 16.57
CA GLU A 35 -15.19 6.17 16.68
C GLU A 35 -15.72 6.69 15.34
N THR A 36 -15.01 6.42 14.24
CA THR A 36 -15.47 6.81 12.89
C THR A 36 -16.75 6.07 12.49
N LEU A 37 -16.88 4.80 12.86
CA LEU A 37 -18.08 4.01 12.59
C LEU A 37 -19.28 4.52 13.38
N GLU A 38 -19.09 4.90 14.64
CA GLU A 38 -20.14 5.48 15.48
C GLU A 38 -20.66 6.80 14.91
N LEU A 39 -19.77 7.69 14.44
CA LEU A 39 -20.17 8.93 13.79
C LEU A 39 -20.98 8.69 12.51
N ILE A 40 -20.65 7.66 11.72
CA ILE A 40 -21.41 7.27 10.52
C ILE A 40 -22.80 6.78 10.92
N HIS A 41 -22.89 5.98 11.99
CA HIS A 41 -24.16 5.47 12.50
C HIS A 41 -25.05 6.62 12.99
N GLN A 42 -24.51 7.51 13.83
CA GLN A 42 -25.22 8.70 14.32
C GLN A 42 -25.71 9.58 13.17
N ARG A 43 -24.89 9.78 12.14
CA ARG A 43 -25.29 10.53 10.94
C ARG A 43 -26.47 9.86 10.22
N GLY A 44 -26.47 8.53 10.13
CA GLY A 44 -27.58 7.76 9.57
C GLY A 44 -28.87 7.96 10.36
N ALA A 45 -28.80 7.87 11.68
CA ALA A 45 -29.93 8.13 12.57
C ALA A 45 -30.45 9.57 12.45
N ALA A 46 -29.55 10.56 12.46
CA ALA A 46 -29.93 11.97 12.29
C ALA A 46 -30.59 12.26 10.94
N ARG A 47 -30.13 11.59 9.87
CA ARG A 47 -30.74 11.67 8.54
C ARG A 47 -32.14 11.04 8.53
N ALA A 48 -32.30 9.87 9.15
CA ALA A 48 -33.60 9.21 9.26
C ALA A 48 -34.60 10.03 10.09
N ALA A 49 -34.12 10.74 11.11
CA ALA A 49 -34.91 11.66 11.93
C ALA A 49 -35.23 13.00 11.24
N GLY A 50 -34.71 13.26 10.03
CA GLY A 50 -34.94 14.52 9.31
C GLY A 50 -34.14 15.73 9.84
N ASN A 51 -33.19 15.50 10.76
CA ASN A 51 -32.42 16.56 11.40
C ASN A 51 -31.28 17.03 10.50
N GLN A 52 -31.58 17.96 9.58
CA GLN A 52 -30.61 18.43 8.57
C GLN A 52 -29.38 19.12 9.16
N GLU A 53 -29.56 19.97 10.18
CA GLU A 53 -28.47 20.69 10.85
C GLU A 53 -27.50 19.71 11.54
N LEU A 54 -28.04 18.79 12.35
CA LEU A 54 -27.25 17.76 13.01
C LEU A 54 -26.57 16.82 12.00
N THR A 55 -27.26 16.49 10.90
CA THR A 55 -26.68 15.70 9.80
C THR A 55 -25.49 16.42 9.16
N ALA A 56 -25.54 17.74 9.01
CA ALA A 56 -24.45 18.53 8.45
C ALA A 56 -23.23 18.57 9.39
N VAL A 57 -23.47 18.71 10.71
CA VAL A 57 -22.43 18.63 11.75
C VAL A 57 -21.77 17.25 11.73
N LEU A 58 -22.57 16.18 11.83
CA LEU A 58 -22.07 14.81 11.82
C LEU A 58 -21.36 14.47 10.49
N ALA A 59 -21.81 15.01 9.36
CA ALA A 59 -21.13 14.85 8.09
C ALA A 59 -19.74 15.54 8.05
N ARG A 60 -19.59 16.71 8.68
CA ARG A 60 -18.27 17.36 8.85
C ARG A 60 -17.36 16.53 9.74
N LEU A 61 -17.88 16.03 10.88
CA LEU A 61 -17.12 15.20 11.82
C LEU A 61 -16.68 13.87 11.18
N CYS A 62 -17.57 13.16 10.49
CA CYS A 62 -17.23 11.93 9.74
C CYS A 62 -16.09 12.18 8.75
N ARG A 63 -16.13 13.27 7.99
CA ARG A 63 -15.07 13.60 7.02
C ARG A 63 -13.72 13.83 7.71
N LYS A 64 -13.73 14.49 8.87
CA LYS A 64 -12.51 14.74 9.65
C LYS A 64 -11.95 13.43 10.21
N ALA A 65 -12.78 12.61 10.85
CA ALA A 65 -12.38 11.33 11.43
C ALA A 65 -11.80 10.37 10.37
N ILE A 66 -12.49 10.20 9.23
CA ILE A 66 -11.99 9.38 8.11
C ILE A 66 -10.64 9.90 7.58
N LYS A 67 -10.47 11.22 7.50
CA LYS A 67 -9.21 11.82 7.01
C LYS A 67 -8.05 11.54 7.95
N GLU A 68 -8.26 11.64 9.27
CA GLU A 68 -7.22 11.33 10.26
C GLU A 68 -6.93 9.83 10.32
N ASP A 69 -7.94 8.96 10.31
CA ASP A 69 -7.79 7.49 10.25
C ASP A 69 -6.97 7.05 9.03
N LEU A 70 -7.20 7.69 7.87
CA LEU A 70 -6.42 7.43 6.66
C LEU A 70 -4.98 8.00 6.70
N LYS A 71 -4.73 9.06 7.47
CA LYS A 71 -3.38 9.63 7.64
C LYS A 71 -2.55 8.81 8.61
N GLU A 72 -3.11 8.43 9.75
CA GLU A 72 -2.49 7.55 10.74
C GLU A 72 -2.06 6.24 10.07
N ARG A 73 -2.96 5.65 9.28
CA ARG A 73 -2.63 4.46 8.50
C ARG A 73 -1.64 4.69 7.37
N ARG A 74 -1.56 5.89 6.81
CA ARG A 74 -0.49 6.21 5.84
C ARG A 74 0.86 6.25 6.55
N ALA A 75 0.94 6.75 7.78
CA ALA A 75 2.15 6.71 8.58
C ALA A 75 2.59 5.24 8.84
N GLU A 76 1.65 4.36 9.21
CA GLU A 76 1.91 2.92 9.35
C GLU A 76 2.34 2.23 8.03
N VAL A 77 1.75 2.61 6.89
CA VAL A 77 2.09 2.04 5.58
C VAL A 77 3.40 2.59 5.04
N THR A 78 3.80 3.81 5.42
CA THR A 78 5.10 4.39 5.00
C THR A 78 6.30 3.74 5.65
N ASP A 79 6.15 3.05 6.79
CA ASP A 79 7.20 2.15 7.32
C ASP A 79 7.48 0.95 6.38
N LEU A 80 6.64 0.75 5.36
CA LEU A 80 6.79 -0.25 4.30
C LEU A 80 7.12 0.38 2.93
N HIS A 81 7.36 1.69 2.84
CA HIS A 81 7.71 2.36 1.57
C HIS A 81 9.21 2.28 1.25
N GLU A 82 10.03 1.68 2.12
CA GLU A 82 11.37 1.17 1.74
C GLU A 82 11.27 -0.08 0.84
N GLY A 83 10.05 -0.57 0.57
CA GLY A 83 9.73 -1.73 -0.28
C GLY A 83 9.40 -1.39 -1.74
N LEU A 84 9.68 -0.17 -2.21
CA LEU A 84 9.60 0.20 -3.62
C LEU A 84 10.75 -0.31 -4.55
N PRO A 85 11.68 -1.24 -4.19
CA PRO A 85 12.67 -1.69 -5.15
C PRO A 85 12.18 -2.86 -6.01
N ILE A 86 11.07 -3.55 -5.73
CA ILE A 86 10.70 -4.78 -6.47
C ILE A 86 10.48 -4.48 -7.97
N LEU A 87 9.71 -3.45 -8.29
CA LEU A 87 9.45 -3.09 -9.68
C LEU A 87 10.70 -2.50 -10.35
N ALA A 88 11.52 -1.73 -9.61
CA ALA A 88 12.76 -1.16 -10.12
C ALA A 88 13.84 -2.23 -10.38
N VAL A 89 13.95 -3.24 -9.51
CA VAL A 89 14.89 -4.36 -9.63
C VAL A 89 14.46 -5.31 -10.74
N ILE A 90 13.17 -5.63 -10.84
CA ILE A 90 12.64 -6.42 -11.97
C ILE A 90 12.87 -5.66 -13.29
N PHE A 91 12.60 -4.36 -13.32
CA PHE A 91 12.79 -3.55 -14.53
C PHE A 91 14.28 -3.46 -14.92
N HIS A 92 15.18 -3.27 -13.96
CA HIS A 92 16.63 -3.25 -14.21
C HIS A 92 17.17 -4.61 -14.68
N PHE A 93 16.66 -5.72 -14.12
CA PHE A 93 17.01 -7.07 -14.55
C PHE A 93 16.51 -7.38 -15.98
N ILE A 94 15.28 -6.96 -16.31
CA ILE A 94 14.74 -7.09 -17.68
C ILE A 94 15.51 -6.19 -18.66
N LEU A 95 15.88 -4.96 -18.28
CA LEU A 95 16.71 -4.10 -19.13
C LEU A 95 18.09 -4.70 -19.38
N ALA A 96 18.74 -5.25 -18.35
CA ALA A 96 20.07 -5.86 -18.47
C ALA A 96 20.06 -7.11 -19.36
N THR A 97 18.99 -7.91 -19.32
CA THR A 97 18.85 -9.13 -20.14
C THR A 97 18.40 -8.85 -21.58
N THR A 98 17.69 -7.75 -21.83
CA THR A 98 17.27 -7.35 -23.18
C THR A 98 18.32 -6.47 -23.90
N TYR A 99 19.06 -5.63 -23.19
CA TYR A 99 20.15 -4.81 -23.77
C TYR A 99 21.37 -5.65 -24.17
N THR A 100 21.66 -6.74 -23.46
CA THR A 100 22.72 -7.69 -23.81
C THR A 100 22.35 -8.60 -24.99
N ALA A 101 21.09 -8.61 -25.41
CA ALA A 101 20.62 -9.38 -26.58
C ALA A 101 20.73 -8.60 -27.91
N ASP A 102 20.88 -7.27 -27.88
CA ASP A 102 20.87 -6.43 -29.08
C ASP A 102 22.28 -6.03 -29.59
N SER A 103 23.32 -6.12 -28.75
CA SER A 103 24.70 -5.80 -29.16
C SER A 103 25.46 -6.95 -29.83
N GLY A 104 24.79 -8.09 -30.08
CA GLY A 104 25.38 -9.30 -30.66
C GLY A 104 25.13 -9.54 -32.15
N LYS A 105 24.72 -8.52 -32.93
CA LYS A 105 24.52 -8.69 -34.38
C LYS A 105 24.87 -7.45 -35.21
N ALA A 106 26.17 -7.19 -35.34
CA ALA A 106 26.73 -6.60 -36.56
C ALA A 106 28.07 -7.30 -36.83
N ALA A 107 28.12 -7.96 -37.98
CA ALA A 107 29.29 -8.59 -38.58
C ALA A 107 30.30 -7.55 -39.06
#